data_AF-A0A3C1WNL5-F1
#
_entry.id   AF-A0A3C1WNL5-F1
#
_cell.length_a   1.000
_cell.length_b   1.000
_cell.length_c   1.000
_cell.angle_alpha   90.00
_cell.angle_beta   90.00
_cell.angle_gamma   90.00
#
_symmetry.space_group_name_H-M   'P 1'
#
loop_
_entity.id
_entity.type
_entity.pdbx_description
1 polymer ?
#
loop_
_entity_poly.entity_id
_entity_poly.type
_entity_poly.pdbx_seq_one_letter_code
_entity_poly.pdbx_strand_id
1 'polypeptide(L)'
;MPNTRNAKKADRQSKKRRLQNRAATKVTRTSIKEIRLSTNKAEATKQLSEAFSKIDKLAKKNVIHKNKAANLKSGLAKKVKAMK
;
A
#
# COMPACT_ATOMS: atom_id res chain seq x y z
N MET A 1 -5.86 17.85 -24.46
CA MET A 1 -6.68 18.70 -23.56
C MET A 1 -8.09 18.10 -23.49
N PRO A 2 -8.84 18.24 -22.38
CA PRO A 2 -10.23 17.77 -22.36
C PRO A 2 -11.08 18.66 -23.27
N ASN A 3 -11.67 18.07 -24.31
CA ASN A 3 -12.42 18.81 -25.34
C ASN A 3 -13.91 19.01 -24.98
N THR A 4 -14.42 18.32 -23.96
CA THR A 4 -15.81 18.43 -23.50
C THR A 4 -15.88 18.80 -22.02
N ARG A 5 -17.00 19.41 -21.60
CA ARG A 5 -17.25 19.80 -20.19
C ARG A 5 -17.13 18.60 -19.23
N ASN A 6 -17.65 17.44 -19.65
CA ASN A 6 -17.59 16.20 -18.88
C ASN A 6 -16.15 15.68 -18.75
N ALA A 7 -15.36 15.73 -19.84
CA ALA A 7 -13.95 15.36 -19.81
C ALA A 7 -13.14 16.28 -18.86
N LYS A 8 -13.40 17.59 -18.88
CA LYS A 8 -12.74 18.55 -17.96
C LYS A 8 -13.06 18.24 -16.50
N LYS A 9 -14.30 17.82 -16.18
CA LYS A 9 -14.68 17.38 -14.83
C LYS A 9 -13.98 16.08 -14.43
N ALA A 10 -13.92 15.10 -15.32
CA ALA A 10 -13.24 13.82 -15.08
C ALA A 10 -11.74 13.99 -14.82
N ASP A 11 -11.07 14.87 -15.58
CA ASP A 11 -9.64 15.19 -15.38
C ASP A 11 -9.36 15.78 -13.98
N ARG A 12 -10.18 16.74 -13.53
CA ARG A 12 -10.07 17.30 -12.16
C ARG A 12 -10.23 16.22 -11.08
N GLN A 13 -11.22 15.34 -11.23
CA GLN A 13 -11.45 14.26 -10.28
C GLN A 13 -10.30 13.24 -10.28
N SER A 14 -9.79 12.89 -11.46
CA SER A 14 -8.66 11.97 -11.64
C SER A 14 -7.41 12.50 -10.93
N LYS A 15 -7.07 13.78 -11.13
CA LYS A 15 -5.92 14.42 -10.47
C LYS A 15 -6.02 14.36 -8.94
N LYS A 16 -7.18 14.66 -8.38
CA LYS A 16 -7.43 14.58 -6.92
C LYS A 16 -7.22 13.14 -6.40
N ARG A 17 -7.86 12.16 -7.05
CA ARG A 17 -7.73 10.73 -6.69
C ARG A 17 -6.29 10.24 -6.82
N ARG A 18 -5.59 10.62 -7.90
CA ARG A 18 -4.19 10.27 -8.15
C ARG A 18 -3.29 10.73 -7.02
N LEU A 19 -3.42 11.98 -6.57
CA LEU A 19 -2.58 12.52 -5.48
C LEU A 19 -2.78 11.75 -4.18
N GLN A 20 -4.05 11.52 -3.79
CA GLN A 20 -4.40 10.78 -2.57
C GLN A 20 -3.89 9.33 -2.62
N ASN A 21 -4.14 8.62 -3.73
CA ASN A 21 -3.72 7.24 -3.90
C ASN A 21 -2.19 7.10 -3.96
N ARG A 22 -1.51 8.07 -4.59
CA ARG A 22 -0.03 8.10 -4.63
C ARG A 22 0.55 8.24 -3.23
N ALA A 23 0.03 9.16 -2.41
CA ALA A 23 0.50 9.35 -1.05
C ALA A 23 0.30 8.08 -0.20
N ALA A 24 -0.92 7.53 -0.20
CA ALA A 24 -1.23 6.32 0.57
C ALA A 24 -0.39 5.10 0.13
N THR A 25 -0.23 4.91 -1.18
CA THR A 25 0.61 3.83 -1.73
C THR A 25 2.08 4.03 -1.38
N LYS A 26 2.59 5.26 -1.39
CA LYS A 26 3.98 5.57 -1.01
C LYS A 26 4.23 5.19 0.44
N VAL A 27 3.36 5.60 1.36
CA VAL A 27 3.47 5.28 2.79
C VAL A 27 3.50 3.76 3.01
N THR A 28 2.58 3.02 2.40
CA THR A 28 2.56 1.56 2.53
C THR A 28 3.82 0.91 1.95
N ARG A 29 4.33 1.39 0.81
CA ARG A 29 5.60 0.89 0.23
C ARG A 29 6.79 1.17 1.14
N THR A 30 6.84 2.32 1.79
CA THR A 30 7.90 2.65 2.76
C THR A 30 7.86 1.68 3.93
N SER A 31 6.70 1.45 4.56
CA SER A 31 6.57 0.48 5.65
C SER A 31 6.94 -0.95 5.24
N ILE A 32 6.60 -1.36 4.02
CA ILE A 32 7.02 -2.66 3.46
C ILE A 32 8.55 -2.72 3.30
N LYS A 33 9.18 -1.62 2.89
CA LYS A 33 10.65 -1.54 2.73
C LYS A 33 11.35 -1.62 4.08
N GLU A 34 10.85 -0.92 5.10
CA GLU A 34 11.38 -0.93 6.46
C GLU A 34 11.40 -2.37 7.03
N ILE A 35 10.28 -3.09 6.95
CA ILE A 35 10.20 -4.49 7.41
C ILE A 35 11.17 -5.39 6.62
N ARG A 36 11.40 -5.10 5.33
CA ARG A 36 12.34 -5.88 4.52
C ARG A 36 13.80 -5.60 4.86
N LEU A 37 14.13 -4.44 5.40
CA LEU A 37 15.49 -4.05 5.77
C LEU A 37 15.79 -4.31 7.25
N SER A 38 14.76 -4.42 8.09
CA SER A 38 14.93 -4.74 9.50
C SER A 38 15.63 -6.09 9.70
N THR A 39 16.59 -6.10 10.62
CA THR A 39 17.37 -7.28 11.03
C THR A 39 16.86 -7.87 12.36
N ASN A 40 16.06 -7.11 13.11
CA ASN A 40 15.54 -7.52 14.42
C ASN A 40 14.10 -8.05 14.30
N LYS A 41 13.93 -9.32 14.63
CA LYS A 41 12.65 -10.03 14.57
C LYS A 41 11.57 -9.42 15.47
N ALA A 42 11.93 -8.96 16.66
CA ALA A 42 10.96 -8.42 17.63
C ALA A 42 10.37 -7.07 17.18
N GLU A 43 11.16 -6.26 16.47
CA GLU A 43 10.69 -5.01 15.90
C GLU A 43 9.87 -5.25 14.63
N ALA A 44 10.33 -6.18 13.79
CA ALA A 44 9.65 -6.55 12.56
C ALA A 44 8.23 -7.10 12.82
N THR A 45 8.01 -7.88 13.88
CA THR A 45 6.68 -8.38 14.26
C THR A 45 5.73 -7.27 14.69
N LYS A 46 6.20 -6.27 15.44
CA LYS A 46 5.39 -5.10 15.82
C LYS A 46 4.98 -4.29 14.59
N GLN A 47 5.93 -3.99 13.71
CA GLN A 47 5.68 -3.24 12.48
C GLN A 47 4.77 -4.00 11.48
N LEU A 48 4.77 -5.32 11.54
CA LEU A 48 3.96 -6.17 10.66
C LEU A 48 2.45 -5.90 10.80
N SER A 49 1.97 -5.74 12.04
CA SER A 49 0.54 -5.48 12.32
C SER A 49 0.07 -4.16 11.68
N GLU A 50 0.88 -3.11 11.81
CA GLU A 50 0.60 -1.82 11.19
C GLU A 50 0.66 -1.89 9.67
N ALA A 51 1.64 -2.60 9.11
CA ALA A 51 1.78 -2.78 7.67
C ALA A 51 0.57 -3.52 7.08
N PHE A 52 0.08 -4.56 7.74
CA PHE A 52 -1.14 -5.27 7.33
C PHE A 52 -2.36 -4.36 7.33
N SER A 53 -2.53 -3.58 8.40
CA SER A 53 -3.60 -2.58 8.48
C SER A 53 -3.55 -1.57 7.33
N LYS A 54 -2.36 -1.09 6.96
CA LYS A 54 -2.16 -0.18 5.83
C LYS A 54 -2.49 -0.85 4.48
N ILE A 55 -2.04 -2.09 4.27
CA ILE A 55 -2.30 -2.88 3.05
C ILE A 55 -3.81 -3.12 2.88
N ASP A 56 -4.50 -3.54 3.93
CA ASP A 56 -5.92 -3.87 3.87
C ASP A 56 -6.79 -2.62 3.68
N LYS A 57 -6.38 -1.46 4.22
CA LYS A 57 -7.03 -0.17 3.92
C LYS A 57 -6.92 0.20 2.44
N LEU A 58 -5.79 -0.09 1.78
CA LEU A 58 -5.64 0.15 0.33
C LEU A 58 -6.49 -0.82 -0.50
N ALA A 59 -6.61 -2.07 -0.06
CA ALA A 59 -7.45 -3.06 -0.72
C ALA A 59 -8.95 -2.70 -0.62
N LYS A 60 -9.41 -2.30 0.59
CA LYS A 60 -10.79 -1.84 0.81
C LYS A 60 -11.18 -0.64 -0.06
N LYS A 61 -10.22 0.26 -0.31
CA LYS A 61 -10.41 1.44 -1.18
C LYS A 61 -10.21 1.14 -2.67
N ASN A 62 -10.03 -0.13 -3.06
CA ASN A 62 -9.75 -0.57 -4.43
C ASN A 62 -8.52 0.12 -5.07
N VAL A 63 -7.57 0.59 -4.26
CA VAL A 63 -6.31 1.15 -4.76
C VAL A 63 -5.34 0.04 -5.17
N ILE A 64 -5.41 -1.11 -4.48
CA ILE A 64 -4.73 -2.34 -4.87
C ILE A 64 -5.74 -3.49 -4.92
N HIS A 65 -5.50 -4.46 -5.80
CA HIS A 65 -6.34 -5.64 -5.89
C HIS A 65 -6.19 -6.54 -4.64
N LYS A 66 -7.27 -7.23 -4.25
CA LYS A 66 -7.29 -8.15 -3.10
C LYS A 66 -6.20 -9.22 -3.17
N ASN A 67 -5.94 -9.78 -4.36
CA ASN A 67 -4.88 -10.78 -4.55
C ASN A 67 -3.49 -10.18 -4.34
N LYS A 68 -3.28 -8.92 -4.75
CA LYS A 68 -2.01 -8.22 -4.51
C LYS A 68 -1.80 -7.97 -3.02
N ALA A 69 -2.85 -7.57 -2.31
CA ALA A 69 -2.81 -7.41 -0.86
C ALA A 69 -2.47 -8.75 -0.17
N ALA A 70 -3.13 -9.84 -0.55
CA ALA A 70 -2.86 -11.19 -0.01
C ALA A 70 -1.41 -11.64 -0.28
N ASN A 71 -0.91 -11.46 -1.50
CA ASN A 71 0.48 -11.79 -1.86
C ASN A 71 1.50 -10.98 -1.04
N LEU A 72 1.25 -9.69 -0.82
CA LEU A 72 2.11 -8.86 0.01
C LEU A 72 2.10 -9.30 1.47
N LYS A 73 0.94 -9.61 2.04
CA LYS A 73 0.82 -10.11 3.43
C LYS A 73 1.54 -11.46 3.59
N SER A 74 1.31 -12.40 2.69
CA SER A 74 1.95 -13.72 2.70
C SER A 74 3.48 -13.59 2.61
N GLY A 75 3.99 -12.77 1.67
CA GLY A 75 5.43 -12.58 1.50
C GLY A 75 6.12 -11.95 2.72
N LEU A 76 5.48 -10.98 3.37
CA LEU A 76 6.01 -10.35 4.59
C LEU A 76 5.99 -11.32 5.77
N ALA A 77 4.90 -12.05 5.97
CA ALA A 77 4.79 -13.04 7.04
C ALA A 77 5.88 -14.12 6.92
N LYS A 78 6.10 -14.64 5.70
CA LYS A 78 7.17 -15.62 5.43
C LYS A 78 8.55 -15.07 5.76
N LYS A 79 8.82 -13.82 5.38
CA LYS A 79 10.12 -13.18 5.65
C LYS A 79 10.38 -13.00 7.15
N VAL A 80 9.40 -12.49 7.90
CA VAL A 80 9.54 -12.33 9.36
C VAL A 80 9.67 -13.68 10.07
N LYS A 81 8.96 -14.72 9.60
CA LYS A 81 9.10 -16.09 10.14
C LYS A 81 10.50 -16.67 9.88
N ALA A 82 11.09 -16.36 8.73
CA ALA A 82 12.42 -16.84 8.33
C ALA A 82 13.58 -16.09 9.01
N MET A 83 13.34 -14.89 9.55
CA MET A 83 14.32 -14.19 10.39
C MET A 83 14.53 -15.01 11.67
N LYS A 84 15.80 -15.25 12.03
CA LYS A 84 16.16 -15.93 13.27
C LYS A 84 15.87 -15.02 14.45
#